data_AF-A0A2L2YYM6-F1
#
_entry.id   AF-A0A2L2YYM6-F1
#
_cell.length_a   1.000
_cell.length_b   1.000
_cell.length_c   1.000
_cell.angle_alpha   90.00
_cell.angle_beta   90.00
_cell.angle_gamma   90.00
#
_symmetry.space_group_name_H-M   'P 1'
#
loop_
_entity.id
_entity.type
_entity.pdbx_description
1 polymer ?
#
loop_
_entity_poly.entity_id
_entity_poly.type
_entity_poly.pdbx_seq_one_letter_code
_entity_poly.pdbx_strand_id
1 'polypeptide(L)' 'PVVLPYLQSLHTAIFQQDNARPHVARIVQGFFVNRQIKLLPWPARSPDLSPIENMLPMIAHRLTQITFP' A
#
# COMPACT_ATOMS: atom_id res chain seq x y z
N PRO A 1 11.85 -7.17 6.99
CA PRO A 1 10.89 -6.45 6.12
C PRO A 1 11.68 -5.57 5.13
N VAL A 2 11.57 -5.83 3.82
CA VAL A 2 12.40 -5.18 2.78
C VAL A 2 12.16 -3.67 2.70
N VAL A 3 10.92 -3.23 2.95
CA VAL A 3 10.51 -1.83 2.83
C VAL A 3 10.88 -0.97 4.05
N LEU A 4 11.20 -1.58 5.18
CA LEU A 4 11.42 -0.84 6.44
C LEU A 4 12.64 0.09 6.41
N PRO A 5 13.84 -0.32 5.94
CA PRO A 5 14.98 0.60 5.85
C PRO A 5 14.70 1.80 4.92
N TYR A 6 13.91 1.59 3.87
CA TYR A 6 13.50 2.64 2.96
C TYR A 6 12.51 3.63 3.59
N LEU A 7 11.51 3.15 4.34
CA LEU A 7 10.61 4.05 5.08
C LEU A 7 11.35 4.85 6.15
N GLN A 8 12.34 4.24 6.80
CA GLN A 8 13.14 4.90 7.83
C GLN A 8 14.08 5.97 7.28
N SER A 9 14.52 5.87 6.02
CA SER A 9 15.31 6.94 5.38
C SER A 9 14.44 8.11 4.91
N LEU A 10 13.13 7.93 4.80
CA LEU A 10 12.18 8.94 4.38
C LEU A 10 11.46 9.59 5.58
N HIS A 11 12.10 10.57 6.19
CA HIS A 11 11.62 11.27 7.39
C HIS A 11 10.22 11.90 7.27
N THR A 12 9.76 12.20 6.05
CA THR A 12 8.46 12.81 5.75
C THR A 12 7.45 11.86 5.12
N ALA A 13 7.79 10.58 4.95
CA ALA A 13 6.90 9.63 4.30
C ALA A 13 5.64 9.34 5.12
N ILE A 14 4.56 9.10 4.40
CA ILE A 14 3.30 8.58 4.93
C ILE A 14 3.03 7.26 4.20
N PHE A 15 2.87 6.18 4.94
CA PHE A 15 2.59 4.86 4.41
C PHE A 15 1.10 4.72 4.11
N GLN A 16 0.79 4.39 2.86
CA GLN A 16 -0.57 4.14 2.41
C GLN A 16 -0.85 2.64 2.38
N GLN A 17 -1.96 2.23 2.98
CA GLN A 17 -2.55 0.89 2.87
C GLN A 17 -4.08 1.02 2.92
N ASP A 18 -4.81 0.01 2.45
CA ASP A 18 -6.25 -0.06 2.67
C ASP A 18 -6.58 -0.49 4.12
N ASN A 19 -7.88 -0.51 4.44
CA ASN A 19 -8.38 -0.96 5.74
C ASN A 19 -8.79 -2.44 5.76
N ALA A 20 -8.19 -3.30 4.92
CA ALA A 20 -8.47 -4.73 4.97
C ALA A 20 -8.21 -5.30 6.37
N ARG A 21 -8.99 -6.30 6.80
CA ARG A 21 -8.93 -6.83 8.19
C ARG A 21 -7.51 -7.18 8.66
N PRO A 22 -6.63 -7.80 7.83
CA PRO A 22 -5.26 -8.06 8.25
C PRO A 22 -4.44 -6.79 8.50
N HIS A 23 -4.66 -5.73 7.72
CA HIS A 23 -3.90 -4.48 7.77
C HIS A 23 -4.26 -3.59 8.97
N VAL A 24 -5.47 -3.77 9.52
CA VAL A 24 -5.95 -3.07 10.73
C VAL A 24 -5.91 -3.95 11.98
N ALA A 25 -5.38 -5.18 11.88
CA ALA A 25 -5.21 -6.05 13.03
C ALA A 25 -4.33 -5.38 14.09
N ARG A 26 -4.62 -5.63 15.38
CA ARG A 26 -3.91 -5.03 16.52
C ARG A 26 -2.38 -5.18 16.44
N ILE A 27 -1.91 -6.35 16.00
CA ILE A 27 -0.46 -6.61 15.85
C ILE A 27 0.18 -5.73 14.77
N VAL A 28 -0.53 -5.49 13.67
CA VAL A 28 -0.08 -4.66 12.56
C VAL A 28 -0.09 -3.18 12.96
N GLN A 29 -1.16 -2.74 13.63
CA GLN A 29 -1.22 -1.37 14.18
C GLN A 29 -0.10 -1.12 15.20
N GLY A 30 0.17 -2.07 16.10
CA GLY A 30 1.28 -2.00 17.04
C GLY A 30 2.65 -1.94 16.35
N PHE A 31 2.83 -2.65 15.23
CA PHE A 31 4.05 -2.56 14.44
C PHE A 31 4.30 -1.13 13.90
N PHE A 32 3.27 -0.47 13.35
CA PHE A 32 3.41 0.89 12.84
C PHE A 32 3.78 1.89 13.93
N VAL A 33 3.13 1.81 15.10
CA VAL A 33 3.45 2.65 16.27
C VAL A 33 4.89 2.42 16.72
N ASN A 34 5.31 1.17 16.92
CA ASN A 34 6.66 0.84 17.39
C ASN A 34 7.77 1.24 16.41
N ARG A 35 7.45 1.30 15.11
CA ARG A 35 8.40 1.71 14.05
C ARG A 35 8.28 3.18 13.68
N GLN A 36 7.41 3.94 14.35
CA GLN A 36 7.14 5.35 14.06
C GLN A 36 6.74 5.60 12.59
N ILE A 37 6.05 4.64 12.00
CA ILE A 37 5.55 4.75 10.63
C ILE A 37 4.22 5.48 10.66
N LYS A 38 4.12 6.61 9.95
CA LYS A 38 2.88 7.35 9.79
C LYS A 38 1.99 6.64 8.77
N LEU A 39 0.75 6.35 9.13
CA LEU A 39 -0.25 5.82 8.21
C LEU A 39 -1.10 6.94 7.60
N LEU A 40 -1.43 6.81 6.32
CA LEU A 40 -2.46 7.64 5.69
C LEU A 40 -3.84 7.11 6.13
N PRO A 41 -4.73 7.94 6.71
CA PRO A 41 -6.10 7.53 6.96
C PRO A 41 -6.80 7.17 5.66
N TRP A 42 -7.35 5.95 5.57
CA TRP A 42 -7.98 5.46 4.35
C TRP A 42 -9.51 5.48 4.47
N PRO A 43 -10.25 6.08 3.52
CA PRO A 43 -11.70 6.01 3.50
C PRO A 43 -12.21 4.60 3.13
N ALA A 44 -13.36 4.22 3.68
CA ALA A 44 -13.95 2.92 3.40
C ALA A 44 -14.46 2.86 1.95
N ARG A 45 -14.22 1.73 1.27
CA ARG A 45 -14.70 1.45 -0.11
C ARG A 45 -14.23 2.47 -1.15
N SER A 46 -12.99 2.95 -1.03
CA SER A 46 -12.39 3.88 -1.98
C SER A 46 -11.22 3.25 -2.75
N PRO A 47 -11.47 2.24 -3.59
CA PRO A 47 -10.41 1.64 -4.42
C PRO A 47 -9.87 2.65 -5.45
N ASP A 48 -10.70 3.60 -5.89
CA ASP A 48 -10.38 4.69 -6.83
C ASP A 48 -9.27 5.62 -6.33
N LEU A 49 -9.06 5.71 -5.02
CA LEU A 49 -7.98 6.50 -4.44
C LEU A 49 -6.65 5.74 -4.44
N SER A 50 -6.65 4.42 -4.65
CA SER A 50 -5.44 3.59 -4.56
C SER A 50 -4.64 3.67 -5.85
N PRO A 51 -3.38 4.14 -5.83
CA PRO A 51 -2.51 4.12 -6.99
C PRO A 51 -2.32 2.71 -7.56
N ILE A 52 -2.34 1.68 -6.70
CA ILE A 52 -2.18 0.29 -7.14
C ILE A 52 -3.40 -0.11 -7.98
N GLU A 53 -4.61 0.05 -7.45
CA GLU A 53 -5.85 -0.31 -8.16
C GLU A 53 -6.00 0.47 -9.46
N ASN A 54 -5.65 1.76 -9.48
CA ASN A 54 -5.70 2.56 -10.69
C ASN A 54 -4.69 2.11 -11.77
N MET A 55 -3.54 1.58 -11.37
CA MET A 55 -2.49 1.13 -12.29
C MET A 55 -2.67 -0.33 -12.74
N LEU A 56 -3.39 -1.15 -11.97
CA LEU A 56 -3.60 -2.57 -12.28
C LEU A 56 -4.23 -2.81 -13.66
N PRO A 57 -5.28 -2.08 -14.11
CA PRO A 57 -5.82 -2.23 -15.47
C PRO A 57 -4.79 -1.96 -16.56
N MET A 58 -3.92 -0.97 -16.38
CA MET A 58 -2.86 -0.66 -17.36
C MET A 58 -1.83 -1.79 -17.43
N ILE A 59 -1.46 -2.36 -16.27
CA ILE A 59 -0.55 -3.50 -16.21
C ILE A 59 -1.20 -4.73 -16.86
N ALA A 60 -2.46 -5.03 -16.52
CA ALA A 60 -3.21 -6.13 -17.11
C ALA A 60 -3.32 -6.00 -18.63
N HIS A 61 -3.65 -4.81 -19.14
CA HIS A 61 -3.67 -4.53 -20.57
C HIS A 61 -2.31 -4.76 -21.24
N ARG A 62 -1.20 -4.36 -20.60
CA ARG A 62 0.14 -4.63 -21.15
C ARG A 62 0.46 -6.12 -21.16
N LEU A 63 0.08 -6.85 -20.11
CA LEU A 63 0.30 -8.29 -20.05
C LEU A 63 -0.45 -9.05 -21.15
N THR A 64 -1.68 -8.63 -21.49
CA THR A 64 -2.43 -9.28 -22.58
C THR A 64 -1.75 -9.14 -23.94
N GLN A 65 -1.00 -8.05 -24.16
CA GLN A 65 -0.21 -7.83 -25.39
C GLN A 65 1.13 -8.60 -25.41
N ILE A 66 1.60 -9.10 -24.27
CA ILE A 66 2.86 -9.86 -24.17
C ILE A 66 2.58 -11.37 -24.23
N THR A 67 1.46 -11.82 -23.66
CA THR A 67 1.11 -13.25 -23.59
C THR A 67 0.51 -13.80 -24.88
N PHE A 68 0.03 -12.94 -25.78
CA PHE A 68 -0.43 -13.33 -27.12
C PHE A 68 0.05 -12.28 -28.14
N PRO A 69 1.14 -12.55 -28.91
CA PRO A 69 1.39 -11.81 -30.14
C PRO A 69 0.32 -12.10 -31.20
#